data_AF-A0A8H8CZA3-F1
#
_entry.id   AF-A0A8H8CZA3-F1
#
_cell.length_a   1.000
_cell.length_b   1.000
_cell.length_c   1.000
_cell.angle_alpha   90.00
_cell.angle_beta   90.00
_cell.angle_gamma   90.00
#
_symmetry.space_group_name_H-M   'P 1'
#
loop_
_entity.id
_entity.type
_entity.pdbx_description
1 polymer ?
#
loop_
_entity_poly.entity_id
_entity_poly.type
_entity_poly.pdbx_seq_one_letter_code
_entity_poly.pdbx_strand_id
1 'polypeptide(L)'
;MSTTHSWQDPLVSSIPIITLLTVVALCLATFARKVRKGYHDFLALGPGGTPSTPAGYLRICVLRIFTLRNPLNPPPIPSYIHPQSGILNDLPKRIGSRPEVVGIAPQRQMTDRGPKAIYAALTATIKELSLRHPDSLFLGISRFEKHNTGLFSLPRCQSHLTCNGEICHSHAYDGSMHLTLHPADVKTIIEKGWGERHPLARESWWWKFRFVPPTFVLIYSPRTMEELRCVTQIIYAASWWISGIDLRKFDSNNDLTPATSQEQRQHQQYQQQNRETESGVVRKDQVWSSSSSELNAITSQHSGTTACEMPGFPLG
;
A
#
# COMPACT_ATOMS: atom_id res chain seq x y z
N MET A 1 -17.98 51.78 -72.68
CA MET A 1 -17.17 51.13 -71.61
C MET A 1 -17.98 49.94 -71.14
N SER A 2 -17.68 48.74 -71.65
CA SER A 2 -18.44 47.52 -71.33
C SER A 2 -17.78 46.83 -70.15
N THR A 3 -18.45 46.81 -69.00
CA THR A 3 -18.02 46.10 -67.79
C THR A 3 -18.33 44.61 -67.95
N THR A 4 -17.29 43.80 -68.16
CA THR A 4 -17.39 42.34 -68.09
C THR A 4 -17.48 41.90 -66.63
N HIS A 5 -18.68 41.55 -66.16
CA HIS A 5 -18.85 40.87 -64.87
C HIS A 5 -18.33 39.43 -64.99
N SER A 6 -17.17 39.16 -64.40
CA SER A 6 -16.65 37.80 -64.25
C SER A 6 -17.53 37.03 -63.27
N TRP A 7 -18.29 36.06 -63.76
CA TRP A 7 -18.95 35.06 -62.92
C TRP A 7 -17.86 34.24 -62.20
N GLN A 8 -17.75 34.41 -60.88
CA GLN A 8 -16.92 33.55 -60.05
C GLN A 8 -17.76 32.33 -59.68
N ASP A 9 -17.31 31.13 -60.04
CA ASP A 9 -18.01 29.89 -59.73
C ASP A 9 -18.19 29.74 -58.21
N PRO A 10 -19.42 29.75 -57.68
CA PRO A 10 -19.69 29.67 -56.24
C PRO A 10 -19.16 28.37 -55.61
N LEU A 11 -18.92 27.35 -56.44
CA LEU A 11 -18.28 26.10 -56.05
C LEU A 11 -16.80 26.30 -55.66
N VAL A 12 -16.03 27.09 -56.40
CA VAL A 12 -14.60 27.33 -56.11
C VAL A 12 -14.42 28.14 -54.82
N SER A 13 -15.34 29.08 -54.55
CA SER A 13 -15.34 29.88 -53.31
C SER A 13 -15.70 29.08 -52.06
N SER A 14 -16.37 27.92 -52.20
CA SER A 14 -16.85 27.12 -51.07
C SER A 14 -15.86 26.02 -50.63
N ILE A 15 -14.93 25.61 -51.51
CA ILE A 15 -13.88 24.61 -51.22
C ILE A 15 -13.03 24.95 -49.97
N PRO A 16 -12.51 26.18 -49.78
CA PRO A 16 -11.71 26.50 -48.58
C PRO A 16 -12.52 26.43 -47.28
N ILE A 17 -13.82 26.75 -47.34
CA ILE A 17 -14.72 26.67 -46.18
C ILE A 17 -15.01 25.22 -45.83
N ILE A 18 -15.35 24.39 -46.83
CA ILE A 18 -15.62 22.96 -46.63
C ILE A 18 -14.37 22.24 -46.09
N THR A 19 -13.20 22.50 -46.69
CA THR A 19 -11.93 21.92 -46.21
C THR A 19 -11.62 22.35 -44.77
N LEU A 20 -11.76 23.62 -44.41
CA LEU A 20 -11.60 24.09 -43.03
C LEU A 20 -12.55 23.38 -42.06
N LEU A 21 -13.85 23.30 -42.40
CA LEU A 21 -14.84 22.63 -41.57
C LEU A 21 -14.54 21.14 -41.39
N THR A 22 -14.10 20.45 -42.44
CA THR A 22 -13.72 19.03 -42.35
C THR A 22 -12.48 18.82 -41.46
N VAL A 23 -11.47 19.69 -41.56
CA VAL A 23 -10.28 19.64 -40.68
C VAL A 23 -10.67 19.89 -39.22
N VAL A 24 -11.50 20.90 -38.96
CA VAL A 24 -12.01 21.18 -37.61
C VAL A 24 -12.80 19.99 -37.07
N ALA A 25 -13.69 19.40 -37.86
CA ALA A 25 -14.45 18.22 -37.46
C ALA A 25 -13.55 17.02 -37.16
N LEU A 26 -12.49 16.79 -37.95
CA LEU A 26 -11.51 15.72 -37.69
C LEU A 26 -10.71 15.97 -36.41
N CYS A 27 -10.30 17.22 -36.17
CA CYS A 27 -9.64 17.64 -34.93
C CYS A 27 -10.55 17.44 -33.72
N LEU A 28 -11.82 17.83 -33.80
CA LEU A 28 -12.80 17.62 -32.73
C LEU A 28 -13.07 16.13 -32.50
N ALA A 29 -13.22 15.33 -33.55
CA ALA A 29 -13.45 13.89 -33.44
C ALA A 29 -12.23 13.17 -32.82
N THR A 30 -11.01 13.52 -33.24
CA THR A 30 -9.78 12.96 -32.65
C THR A 30 -9.61 13.39 -31.19
N PHE A 31 -9.91 14.65 -30.85
CA PHE A 31 -9.91 15.14 -29.48
C PHE A 31 -10.94 14.41 -28.61
N ALA A 32 -12.19 14.29 -29.07
CA ALA A 32 -13.25 13.59 -28.37
C ALA A 32 -12.89 12.11 -28.14
N ARG A 33 -12.30 11.43 -29.13
CA ARG A 33 -11.79 10.06 -28.96
C ARG A 33 -10.68 9.98 -27.91
N LYS A 34 -9.73 10.92 -27.90
CA LYS A 34 -8.66 10.97 -26.88
C LYS A 34 -9.22 11.20 -25.48
N VAL A 35 -10.16 12.14 -25.32
CA VAL A 35 -10.82 12.42 -24.04
C VAL A 35 -11.59 11.20 -23.55
N ARG A 36 -12.39 10.58 -24.43
CA ARG A 36 -13.15 9.36 -24.10
C ARG A 36 -12.23 8.21 -23.70
N LYS A 37 -11.18 7.94 -24.48
CA LYS A 37 -10.19 6.89 -24.15
C LYS A 37 -9.54 7.19 -22.79
N GLY A 38 -9.04 8.41 -22.60
CA GLY A 38 -8.38 8.79 -21.35
C GLY A 38 -9.32 8.71 -20.13
N TYR A 39 -10.61 8.99 -20.31
CA TYR A 39 -11.60 8.80 -19.25
C TYR A 39 -11.80 7.32 -18.92
N HIS A 40 -11.94 6.45 -19.92
CA HIS A 40 -12.02 5.00 -19.69
C HIS A 40 -10.74 4.43 -19.07
N ASP A 41 -9.56 4.89 -19.49
CA ASP A 41 -8.29 4.51 -18.88
C ASP A 41 -8.26 4.92 -17.41
N PHE A 42 -8.75 6.13 -17.07
CA PHE A 42 -8.87 6.59 -15.69
C PHE A 42 -9.83 5.73 -14.86
N LEU A 43 -10.99 5.37 -15.42
CA LEU A 43 -11.93 4.46 -14.75
C LEU A 43 -11.33 3.06 -14.54
N ALA A 44 -10.53 2.58 -15.49
CA ALA A 44 -9.90 1.27 -15.43
C ALA A 44 -8.85 1.14 -14.31
N LEU A 45 -8.33 2.26 -13.78
CA LEU A 45 -7.45 2.26 -12.61
C LEU A 45 -8.18 1.90 -11.30
N GLY A 46 -9.52 1.84 -11.34
CA GLY A 46 -10.36 1.56 -10.19
C GLY A 46 -10.52 2.77 -9.25
N PRO A 47 -11.10 2.54 -8.06
CA PRO A 47 -11.28 3.60 -7.08
C PRO A 47 -9.94 4.08 -6.50
N GLY A 48 -9.93 5.32 -6.00
CA GLY A 48 -8.79 5.94 -5.34
C GLY A 48 -9.17 7.30 -4.73
N GLY A 49 -8.18 8.12 -4.40
CA GLY A 49 -8.41 9.42 -3.76
C GLY A 49 -9.24 10.41 -4.60
N THR A 50 -9.19 10.29 -5.94
CA THR A 50 -10.02 11.08 -6.86
C THR A 50 -11.26 10.29 -7.26
N PRO A 51 -12.48 10.85 -7.14
CA PRO A 51 -13.71 10.16 -7.52
C PRO A 51 -13.71 9.75 -9.00
N SER A 52 -14.23 8.56 -9.31
CA SER A 52 -14.39 8.01 -10.66
C SER A 52 -15.54 8.68 -11.44
N THR A 53 -15.54 10.02 -11.50
CA THR A 53 -16.55 10.84 -12.18
C THR A 53 -15.90 11.70 -13.27
N PRO A 54 -16.67 12.27 -14.22
CA PRO A 54 -16.12 13.17 -15.22
C PRO A 54 -15.42 14.40 -14.60
N ALA A 55 -15.96 14.93 -13.49
CA ALA A 55 -15.33 16.00 -12.73
C ALA A 55 -13.99 15.56 -12.10
N GLY A 56 -13.92 14.32 -11.59
CA GLY A 56 -12.67 13.72 -11.13
C GLY A 56 -11.64 13.58 -12.24
N TYR A 57 -12.06 13.14 -13.43
CA TYR A 57 -11.17 13.07 -14.59
C TYR A 57 -10.68 14.44 -15.05
N LEU A 58 -11.56 15.46 -15.08
CA LEU A 58 -11.15 16.83 -15.36
C LEU A 58 -10.07 17.30 -14.37
N ARG A 59 -10.22 16.97 -13.08
CA ARG A 59 -9.18 17.24 -12.07
C ARG A 59 -7.86 16.54 -12.41
N ILE A 60 -7.88 15.29 -12.87
CA ILE A 60 -6.66 14.59 -13.33
C ILE A 60 -6.04 15.29 -14.54
N CYS A 61 -6.84 15.76 -15.50
CA CYS A 61 -6.34 16.53 -16.64
C CYS A 61 -5.61 17.81 -16.20
N VAL A 62 -6.16 18.53 -15.23
CA VAL A 62 -5.51 19.73 -14.65
C VAL A 62 -4.23 19.35 -13.92
N LEU A 63 -4.26 18.31 -13.07
CA LEU A 63 -3.09 17.85 -12.32
C LEU A 63 -1.96 17.37 -13.25
N ARG A 64 -2.29 16.80 -14.42
CA ARG A 64 -1.32 16.31 -15.40
C ARG A 64 -0.36 17.41 -15.88
N ILE A 65 -0.82 18.66 -15.95
CA ILE A 65 -0.01 19.84 -16.32
C ILE A 65 1.15 20.04 -15.32
N PHE A 66 0.94 19.67 -14.06
CA PHE A 66 1.90 19.85 -12.97
C PHE A 66 2.75 18.61 -12.69
N THR A 67 2.62 17.55 -13.49
CA THR A 67 3.40 16.32 -13.25
C THR A 67 4.90 16.53 -13.48
N LEU A 68 5.70 15.72 -12.79
CA LEU A 68 7.13 15.59 -13.06
C LEU A 68 7.34 15.09 -14.49
N ARG A 69 8.30 15.69 -15.21
CA ARG A 69 8.70 15.20 -16.53
C ARG A 69 9.31 13.80 -16.47
N ASN A 70 10.08 13.54 -15.42
CA ASN A 70 10.68 12.23 -15.17
C ASN A 70 10.54 11.87 -13.67
N PRO A 71 9.62 10.96 -13.31
CA PRO A 71 9.47 10.44 -11.95
C PRO A 71 10.71 9.67 -11.43
N LEU A 72 11.62 9.27 -12.32
CA LEU A 72 12.86 8.57 -11.99
C LEU A 72 14.02 9.52 -11.68
N ASN A 73 13.82 10.84 -11.72
CA ASN A 73 14.85 11.78 -11.29
C ASN A 73 14.74 11.99 -9.76
N PRO A 74 15.77 11.68 -8.96
CA PRO A 74 15.73 11.88 -7.53
C PRO A 74 15.57 13.36 -7.16
N PRO A 75 14.92 13.68 -6.03
CA PRO A 75 14.86 15.05 -5.54
C PRO A 75 16.25 15.52 -5.07
N PRO A 76 16.58 16.81 -5.18
CA PRO A 76 17.77 17.37 -4.54
C PRO A 76 17.64 17.24 -3.01
N ILE A 77 18.78 17.21 -2.31
CA ILE A 77 18.83 17.28 -0.85
C ILE A 77 19.02 18.76 -0.48
N PRO A 78 18.02 19.41 0.13
CA PRO A 78 18.19 20.78 0.60
C PRO A 78 19.20 20.86 1.74
N SER A 79 20.02 21.92 1.77
CA SER A 79 21.07 22.12 2.78
C SER A 79 20.55 22.26 4.21
N TYR A 80 19.28 22.64 4.38
CA TYR A 80 18.66 22.76 5.71
C TYR A 80 18.19 21.43 6.29
N ILE A 81 18.06 20.36 5.48
CA ILE A 81 17.67 19.04 5.96
C ILE A 81 18.86 18.40 6.68
N HIS A 82 18.66 17.93 7.91
CA HIS A 82 19.69 17.20 8.64
C HIS A 82 19.10 15.90 9.20
N PRO A 83 19.82 14.77 9.10
CA PRO A 83 21.13 14.60 8.46
C PRO A 83 21.08 14.75 6.92
N GLN A 84 22.24 14.93 6.27
CA GLN A 84 22.34 15.01 4.80
C GLN A 84 22.34 13.64 4.11
N SER A 85 22.55 12.57 4.87
CA SER A 85 22.52 11.18 4.41
C SER A 85 21.27 10.46 4.93
N GLY A 86 20.75 9.55 4.12
CA GLY A 86 19.70 8.61 4.54
C GLY A 86 20.29 7.40 5.26
N ILE A 87 19.44 6.42 5.55
CA ILE A 87 19.82 5.20 6.31
C ILE A 87 19.78 3.92 5.47
N LEU A 88 19.46 4.04 4.18
CA LEU A 88 19.23 2.92 3.26
C LEU A 88 20.47 2.67 2.38
N ASN A 89 21.62 2.41 3.00
CA ASN A 89 22.89 2.28 2.26
C ASN A 89 23.07 0.89 1.61
N ASP A 90 22.61 -0.17 2.27
CA ASP A 90 22.89 -1.57 1.87
C ASP A 90 21.76 -2.24 1.07
N LEU A 91 20.94 -1.44 0.38
CA LEU A 91 19.83 -1.98 -0.40
C LEU A 91 20.35 -2.66 -1.69
N PRO A 92 20.07 -3.97 -1.90
CA PRO A 92 20.46 -4.65 -3.12
C PRO A 92 19.71 -4.08 -4.34
N LYS A 93 20.26 -4.27 -5.54
CA LYS A 93 19.56 -3.87 -6.78
C LYS A 93 18.39 -4.82 -7.02
N ARG A 94 17.20 -4.27 -7.34
CA ARG A 94 16.04 -5.07 -7.72
C ARG A 94 16.31 -5.80 -9.04
N ILE A 95 15.96 -7.09 -9.09
CA ILE A 95 16.21 -7.94 -10.26
C ILE A 95 15.15 -7.66 -11.34
N GLY A 96 15.55 -7.58 -12.60
CA GLY A 96 14.64 -7.40 -13.74
C GLY A 96 14.35 -5.93 -14.10
N SER A 97 13.43 -5.74 -15.04
CA SER A 97 13.00 -4.42 -15.50
C SER A 97 12.15 -3.69 -14.46
N ARG A 98 12.04 -2.37 -14.63
CA ARG A 98 11.04 -1.59 -13.89
C ARG A 98 9.63 -1.95 -14.37
N PRO A 99 8.65 -2.02 -13.47
CA PRO A 99 7.27 -2.18 -13.86
C PRO A 99 6.74 -0.92 -14.52
N GLU A 100 5.71 -1.08 -15.34
CA GLU A 100 4.94 0.03 -15.87
C GLU A 100 4.04 0.58 -14.76
N VAL A 101 4.09 1.90 -14.56
CA VAL A 101 3.25 2.61 -13.59
C VAL A 101 2.49 3.71 -14.33
N VAL A 102 1.19 3.80 -14.04
CA VAL A 102 0.29 4.74 -14.72
C VAL A 102 -0.58 5.49 -13.71
N GLY A 103 -1.18 6.58 -14.17
CA GLY A 103 -2.09 7.37 -13.36
C GLY A 103 -1.41 8.45 -12.52
N ILE A 104 -2.22 9.14 -11.72
CA ILE A 104 -1.78 10.22 -10.83
C ILE A 104 -2.49 10.05 -9.49
N ALA A 105 -3.82 9.95 -9.50
CA ALA A 105 -4.62 9.66 -8.33
C ALA A 105 -5.94 9.01 -8.78
N PRO A 106 -6.07 7.67 -8.80
CA PRO A 106 -5.07 6.69 -8.35
C PRO A 106 -3.83 6.63 -9.25
N GLN A 107 -2.69 6.26 -8.65
CA GLN A 107 -1.49 5.79 -9.33
C GLN A 107 -1.41 4.27 -9.14
N ARG A 108 -1.12 3.51 -10.20
CA ARG A 108 -1.15 2.04 -10.19
C ARG A 108 0.05 1.44 -10.91
N GLN A 109 0.55 0.33 -10.38
CA GLN A 109 1.50 -0.54 -11.04
C GLN A 109 0.75 -1.52 -11.95
N MET A 110 1.12 -1.57 -13.23
CA MET A 110 0.42 -2.35 -14.26
C MET A 110 1.07 -3.70 -14.54
N THR A 111 2.39 -3.80 -14.39
CA THR A 111 3.16 -5.02 -14.67
C THR A 111 3.99 -5.46 -13.45
N ASP A 112 4.56 -6.67 -13.50
CA ASP A 112 5.43 -7.24 -12.45
C ASP A 112 4.88 -7.16 -11.02
N ARG A 113 3.55 -7.37 -10.89
CA ARG A 113 2.85 -7.39 -9.60
C ARG A 113 3.22 -8.63 -8.80
N GLY A 114 3.35 -8.47 -7.49
CA GLY A 114 3.55 -9.60 -6.59
C GLY A 114 2.33 -10.52 -6.52
N PRO A 115 2.52 -11.80 -6.22
CA PRO A 115 1.40 -12.71 -5.99
C PRO A 115 0.65 -12.32 -4.70
N LYS A 116 -0.64 -12.66 -4.63
CA LYS A 116 -1.52 -12.34 -3.48
C LYS A 116 -0.94 -12.80 -2.14
N ALA A 117 -0.23 -13.93 -2.11
CA ALA A 117 0.42 -14.45 -0.90
C ALA A 117 1.52 -13.50 -0.38
N ILE A 118 2.33 -12.92 -1.27
CA ILE A 118 3.37 -11.95 -0.88
C ILE A 118 2.75 -10.62 -0.47
N TYR A 119 1.65 -10.21 -1.11
CA TYR A 119 0.89 -9.06 -0.64
C TYR A 119 0.30 -9.29 0.76
N ALA A 120 -0.26 -10.47 1.04
CA ALA A 120 -0.74 -10.82 2.37
C ALA A 120 0.39 -10.77 3.40
N ALA A 121 1.55 -11.33 3.09
CA ALA A 121 2.74 -11.25 3.92
C ALA A 121 3.18 -9.79 4.17
N LEU A 122 3.16 -8.94 3.14
CA LEU A 122 3.42 -7.50 3.27
C LEU A 122 2.47 -6.83 4.27
N THR A 123 1.17 -7.06 4.13
CA THR A 123 0.18 -6.48 5.06
C THR A 123 0.36 -6.99 6.49
N ALA A 124 0.73 -8.27 6.66
CA ALA A 124 1.04 -8.84 7.95
C ALA A 124 2.30 -8.20 8.57
N THR A 125 3.35 -7.99 7.79
CA THR A 125 4.57 -7.29 8.24
C THR A 125 4.28 -5.86 8.66
N ILE A 126 3.47 -5.11 7.91
CA ILE A 126 3.07 -3.75 8.31
C ILE A 126 2.32 -3.78 9.65
N LYS A 127 1.40 -4.72 9.82
CA LYS A 127 0.67 -4.90 11.08
C LYS A 127 1.61 -5.26 12.23
N GLU A 128 2.51 -6.19 12.02
CA GLU A 128 3.49 -6.62 13.02
C GLU A 128 4.40 -5.46 13.47
N LEU A 129 4.87 -4.61 12.55
CA LEU A 129 5.65 -3.41 12.89
C LEU A 129 4.91 -2.49 13.86
N SER A 130 3.60 -2.30 13.66
CA SER A 130 2.78 -1.50 14.57
C SER A 130 2.65 -2.12 15.96
N LEU A 131 2.59 -3.46 16.04
CA LEU A 131 2.48 -4.19 17.29
C LEU A 131 3.79 -4.27 18.06
N ARG A 132 4.93 -4.30 17.35
CA ARG A 132 6.27 -4.36 17.95
C ARG A 132 6.71 -3.00 18.51
N HIS A 133 6.22 -1.91 17.92
CA HIS A 133 6.55 -0.55 18.35
C HIS A 133 5.29 0.26 18.72
N PRO A 134 4.47 -0.19 19.68
CA PRO A 134 3.20 0.45 20.02
C PRO A 134 3.39 1.86 20.61
N ASP A 135 4.57 2.16 21.14
CA ASP A 135 4.92 3.48 21.66
C ASP A 135 5.33 4.49 20.59
N SER A 136 5.44 4.06 19.33
CA SER A 136 5.85 4.93 18.21
C SER A 136 4.90 4.83 17.01
N LEU A 137 4.29 3.67 16.77
CA LEU A 137 3.55 3.36 15.57
C LEU A 137 2.10 2.94 15.86
N PHE A 138 1.21 3.19 14.90
CA PHE A 138 -0.16 2.69 14.92
C PHE A 138 -0.70 2.48 13.50
N LEU A 139 -1.75 1.66 13.36
CA LEU A 139 -2.47 1.47 12.09
C LEU A 139 -3.66 2.41 12.00
N GLY A 140 -3.92 2.91 10.80
CA GLY A 140 -5.09 3.71 10.48
C GLY A 140 -5.52 3.54 9.02
N ILE A 141 -6.56 4.26 8.61
CA ILE A 141 -6.95 4.33 7.19
C ILE A 141 -6.10 5.43 6.52
N SER A 142 -5.48 5.10 5.39
CA SER A 142 -4.69 6.07 4.60
C SER A 142 -5.53 7.27 4.18
N ARG A 143 -4.99 8.49 4.31
CA ARG A 143 -5.70 9.71 3.83
C ARG A 143 -5.70 9.81 2.31
N PHE A 144 -4.66 9.31 1.65
CA PHE A 144 -4.53 9.43 0.20
C PHE A 144 -5.46 8.47 -0.52
N GLU A 145 -5.63 7.26 0.02
CA GLU A 145 -6.40 6.22 -0.63
C GLU A 145 -7.77 5.96 0.02
N LYS A 146 -8.03 6.51 1.21
CA LYS A 146 -9.31 6.47 1.96
C LYS A 146 -9.89 5.09 2.27
N HIS A 147 -9.28 4.02 1.78
CA HIS A 147 -9.77 2.65 1.85
C HIS A 147 -8.70 1.64 2.28
N ASN A 148 -7.42 1.99 2.17
CA ASN A 148 -6.33 1.07 2.47
C ASN A 148 -5.71 1.34 3.85
N THR A 149 -5.23 0.27 4.49
CA THR A 149 -4.51 0.35 5.76
C THR A 149 -3.19 1.07 5.56
N GLY A 150 -2.99 2.12 6.36
CA GLY A 150 -1.74 2.86 6.48
C GLY A 150 -1.07 2.61 7.83
N LEU A 151 0.25 2.67 7.82
CA LEU A 151 1.09 2.73 9.01
C LEU A 151 1.40 4.19 9.32
N PHE A 152 1.26 4.58 10.58
CA PHE A 152 1.44 5.96 11.03
C PHE A 152 2.38 6.05 12.22
N SER A 153 3.14 7.14 12.29
CA SER A 153 3.85 7.56 13.49
C SER A 153 2.92 8.30 14.44
N LEU A 154 3.01 8.01 15.73
CA LEU A 154 2.27 8.73 16.77
C LEU A 154 2.64 10.23 16.76
N PRO A 155 1.69 11.14 17.05
CA PRO A 155 1.91 12.59 16.99
C PRO A 155 3.14 13.07 17.77
N ARG A 156 3.37 12.50 18.96
CA ARG A 156 4.51 12.84 19.83
C ARG A 156 5.88 12.46 19.25
N CYS A 157 5.90 11.53 18.29
CA CYS A 157 7.11 11.04 17.64
C CYS A 157 7.36 11.74 16.31
N GLN A 158 6.44 12.55 15.78
CA GLN A 158 6.58 13.09 14.42
C GLN A 158 7.67 14.17 14.35
N SER A 159 8.77 13.85 13.67
CA SER A 159 9.86 14.80 13.39
C SER A 159 9.59 15.58 12.09
N HIS A 160 8.99 14.91 11.10
CA HIS A 160 8.62 15.52 9.82
C HIS A 160 7.11 15.41 9.60
N LEU A 161 6.41 16.56 9.62
CA LEU A 161 4.95 16.67 9.44
C LEU A 161 4.50 16.50 7.98
N THR A 162 4.96 15.43 7.32
CA THR A 162 4.39 15.02 6.04
C THR A 162 3.19 14.11 6.29
N CYS A 163 2.10 14.36 5.58
CA CYS A 163 0.95 13.45 5.54
C CYS A 163 0.32 13.10 6.91
N ASN A 164 0.41 13.99 7.90
CA ASN A 164 -0.13 13.76 9.26
C ASN A 164 0.47 12.53 9.96
N GLY A 165 1.74 12.21 9.67
CA GLY A 165 2.47 11.08 10.25
C GLY A 165 2.32 9.76 9.49
N GLU A 166 1.66 9.75 8.32
CA GLU A 166 1.57 8.54 7.49
C GLU A 166 2.95 8.14 6.97
N ILE A 167 3.41 6.96 7.36
CA ILE A 167 4.70 6.38 6.97
C ILE A 167 4.54 5.69 5.62
N CYS A 168 3.56 4.78 5.52
CA CYS A 168 3.25 4.09 4.27
C CYS A 168 1.80 3.63 4.21
N HIS A 169 1.31 3.38 3.00
CA HIS A 169 0.08 2.61 2.76
C HIS A 169 0.26 1.70 1.55
N SER A 170 -0.26 0.47 1.64
CA SER A 170 -0.17 -0.51 0.57
C SER A 170 -1.45 -0.56 -0.26
N HIS A 171 -1.30 -0.74 -1.57
CA HIS A 171 -2.40 -0.83 -2.52
C HIS A 171 -2.88 -2.28 -2.62
N ALA A 172 -4.10 -2.57 -2.17
CA ALA A 172 -4.66 -3.92 -2.28
C ALA A 172 -4.82 -4.44 -3.71
N TYR A 173 -4.89 -3.52 -4.68
CA TYR A 173 -5.14 -3.83 -6.08
C TYR A 173 -3.91 -4.42 -6.80
N ASP A 174 -2.73 -3.85 -6.58
CA ASP A 174 -1.49 -4.21 -7.31
C ASP A 174 -0.32 -4.57 -6.39
N GLY A 175 -0.48 -4.39 -5.08
CA GLY A 175 0.52 -4.67 -4.06
C GLY A 175 1.68 -3.68 -4.00
N SER A 176 1.63 -2.58 -4.76
CA SER A 176 2.56 -1.46 -4.62
C SER A 176 2.24 -0.64 -3.36
N MET A 177 3.07 0.33 -3.00
CA MET A 177 2.82 1.16 -1.82
C MET A 177 3.34 2.57 -2.00
N HIS A 178 2.72 3.52 -1.30
CA HIS A 178 3.24 4.87 -1.17
C HIS A 178 3.88 5.08 0.18
N LEU A 179 4.95 5.88 0.20
CA LEU A 179 5.66 6.28 1.41
C LEU A 179 6.45 7.58 1.20
N THR A 180 6.84 8.20 2.31
CA THR A 180 7.69 9.40 2.32
C THR A 180 9.04 9.05 2.91
N LEU A 181 10.12 9.34 2.17
CA LEU A 181 11.50 9.02 2.58
C LEU A 181 12.36 10.28 2.74
N HIS A 182 13.53 10.10 3.33
CA HIS A 182 14.62 11.08 3.22
C HIS A 182 15.04 11.22 1.74
N PRO A 183 15.36 12.43 1.22
CA PRO A 183 15.70 12.61 -0.19
C PRO A 183 16.87 11.73 -0.68
N ALA A 184 17.87 11.47 0.17
CA ALA A 184 18.95 10.53 -0.16
C ALA A 184 18.48 9.07 -0.26
N ASP A 185 17.51 8.63 0.55
CA ASP A 185 16.94 7.28 0.44
C ASP A 185 16.05 7.15 -0.81
N VAL A 186 15.37 8.25 -1.21
CA VAL A 186 14.69 8.32 -2.52
C VAL A 186 15.67 8.16 -3.68
N LYS A 187 16.87 8.73 -3.57
CA LYS A 187 17.92 8.49 -4.57
C LYS A 187 18.31 7.01 -4.61
N THR A 188 18.56 6.39 -3.46
CA THR A 188 18.93 4.97 -3.36
C THR A 188 17.85 4.05 -3.95
N ILE A 189 16.58 4.19 -3.55
CA ILE A 189 15.50 3.31 -4.06
C ILE A 189 15.29 3.47 -5.57
N ILE A 190 15.47 4.68 -6.11
CA ILE A 190 15.43 4.91 -7.55
C ILE A 190 16.62 4.23 -8.20
N GLU A 191 17.86 4.53 -7.83
CA GLU A 191 19.05 3.96 -8.48
C GLU A 191 19.08 2.42 -8.43
N LYS A 192 18.57 1.84 -7.34
CA LYS A 192 18.48 0.39 -7.14
C LYS A 192 17.25 -0.26 -7.79
N GLY A 193 16.32 0.52 -8.34
CA GLY A 193 15.18 0.02 -9.11
C GLY A 193 13.96 -0.41 -8.28
N TRP A 194 13.84 0.04 -7.04
CA TRP A 194 12.75 -0.33 -6.12
C TRP A 194 11.51 0.55 -6.21
N GLY A 195 11.62 1.73 -6.79
CA GLY A 195 10.49 2.63 -6.92
C GLY A 195 10.78 3.84 -7.79
N GLU A 196 9.81 4.74 -7.78
CA GLU A 196 9.80 6.01 -8.50
C GLU A 196 9.05 7.07 -7.70
N ARG A 197 9.26 8.34 -8.01
CA ARG A 197 8.53 9.43 -7.34
C ARG A 197 7.07 9.43 -7.77
N HIS A 198 6.20 9.90 -6.88
CA HIS A 198 4.84 10.20 -7.28
C HIS A 198 4.85 11.34 -8.34
N PRO A 199 4.01 11.30 -9.40
CA PRO A 199 4.04 12.30 -10.47
C PRO A 199 3.87 13.75 -9.99
N LEU A 200 3.18 13.95 -8.86
CA LEU A 200 2.98 15.26 -8.24
C LEU A 200 3.96 15.58 -7.09
N ALA A 201 4.95 14.73 -6.82
CA ALA A 201 5.96 14.94 -5.76
C ALA A 201 6.92 16.07 -6.15
N ARG A 202 6.45 17.32 -6.05
CA ARG A 202 7.17 18.52 -6.48
C ARG A 202 7.31 19.49 -5.33
N GLU A 203 8.34 20.31 -5.41
CA GLU A 203 8.46 21.47 -4.54
C GLU A 203 7.30 22.43 -4.82
N SER A 204 6.60 22.83 -3.78
CA SER A 204 5.52 23.81 -3.89
C SER A 204 6.11 25.18 -4.16
N TRP A 205 6.06 25.67 -5.40
CA TRP A 205 6.44 27.04 -5.71
C TRP A 205 5.36 28.05 -5.30
N TRP A 206 4.14 27.57 -5.02
CA TRP A 206 2.98 28.39 -4.70
C TRP A 206 2.39 28.00 -3.34
N TRP A 207 2.43 28.92 -2.37
CA TRP A 207 2.05 28.66 -0.98
C TRP A 207 0.60 28.19 -0.78
N LYS A 208 -0.31 28.46 -1.73
CA LYS A 208 -1.72 28.01 -1.63
C LYS A 208 -1.96 26.59 -2.16
N PHE A 209 -1.06 26.02 -2.97
CA PHE A 209 -1.20 24.64 -3.44
C PHE A 209 -0.24 23.76 -2.64
N ARG A 210 -0.75 23.12 -1.57
CA ARG A 210 0.01 22.13 -0.82
C ARG A 210 0.17 20.87 -1.68
N PHE A 211 1.25 20.80 -2.45
CA PHE A 211 1.57 19.63 -3.26
C PHE A 211 1.94 18.43 -2.38
N VAL A 212 1.85 17.26 -3.01
CA VAL A 212 2.41 16.00 -2.52
C VAL A 212 3.89 16.22 -2.20
N PRO A 213 4.42 15.76 -1.04
CA PRO A 213 5.81 16.01 -0.64
C PRO A 213 6.81 15.61 -1.74
N PRO A 214 7.92 16.37 -1.95
CA PRO A 214 8.92 16.06 -2.99
C PRO A 214 9.53 14.65 -2.89
N THR A 215 9.56 14.10 -1.67
CA THR A 215 10.09 12.78 -1.35
C THR A 215 9.03 11.69 -1.23
N PHE A 216 7.80 11.97 -1.65
CA PHE A 216 6.74 10.98 -1.74
C PHE A 216 6.95 10.09 -2.97
N VAL A 217 7.00 8.78 -2.75
CA VAL A 217 7.36 7.78 -3.75
C VAL A 217 6.32 6.68 -3.84
N LEU A 218 6.31 5.98 -4.97
CA LEU A 218 5.71 4.67 -5.13
C LEU A 218 6.82 3.62 -5.06
N ILE A 219 6.73 2.69 -4.12
CA ILE A 219 7.55 1.47 -4.09
C ILE A 219 6.80 0.36 -4.80
N TYR A 220 7.52 -0.35 -5.66
CA TYR A 220 6.95 -1.43 -6.45
C TYR A 220 6.57 -2.63 -5.59
N SER A 221 5.57 -3.38 -6.05
CA SER A 221 5.09 -4.58 -5.36
C SER A 221 6.21 -5.62 -5.20
N PRO A 222 6.44 -6.15 -3.97
CA PRO A 222 7.37 -7.24 -3.76
C PRO A 222 6.83 -8.53 -4.39
N ARG A 223 7.68 -9.24 -5.14
CA ARG A 223 7.31 -10.48 -5.84
C ARG A 223 7.69 -11.75 -5.09
N THR A 224 8.65 -11.65 -4.18
CA THR A 224 9.15 -12.76 -3.37
C THR A 224 9.37 -12.32 -1.92
N MET A 225 9.66 -13.27 -1.03
CA MET A 225 9.97 -12.97 0.37
C MET A 225 11.30 -12.19 0.51
N GLU A 226 12.26 -12.40 -0.39
CA GLU A 226 13.50 -11.64 -0.47
C GLU A 226 13.23 -10.17 -0.82
N GLU A 227 12.35 -9.93 -1.80
CA GLU A 227 11.92 -8.58 -2.13
C GLU A 227 11.12 -7.95 -0.99
N LEU A 228 10.25 -8.72 -0.33
CA LEU A 228 9.53 -8.25 0.84
C LEU A 228 10.50 -7.78 1.95
N ARG A 229 11.57 -8.54 2.24
CA ARG A 229 12.61 -8.11 3.20
C ARG A 229 13.25 -6.77 2.82
N CYS A 230 13.51 -6.55 1.53
CA CYS A 230 14.04 -5.27 1.05
C CYS A 230 13.01 -4.13 1.22
N VAL A 231 11.74 -4.40 0.89
CA VAL A 231 10.63 -3.46 1.09
C VAL A 231 10.46 -3.12 2.56
N THR A 232 10.59 -4.09 3.47
CA THR A 232 10.57 -3.85 4.92
C THR A 232 11.69 -2.91 5.36
N GLN A 233 12.91 -3.04 4.82
CA GLN A 233 13.99 -2.07 5.09
C GLN A 233 13.65 -0.65 4.59
N ILE A 234 12.96 -0.53 3.46
CA ILE A 234 12.46 0.75 2.97
C ILE A 234 11.39 1.33 3.92
N ILE A 235 10.50 0.50 4.48
CA ILE A 235 9.50 0.92 5.47
C ILE A 235 10.19 1.43 6.75
N TYR A 236 11.25 0.76 7.22
CA TYR A 236 12.04 1.27 8.35
C TYR A 236 12.67 2.63 8.05
N ALA A 237 13.23 2.82 6.85
CA ALA A 237 13.78 4.12 6.44
C ALA A 237 12.72 5.22 6.39
N ALA A 238 11.52 4.90 5.91
CA ALA A 238 10.39 5.84 5.94
C ALA A 238 9.96 6.15 7.37
N SER A 239 9.88 5.13 8.24
CA SER A 239 9.53 5.31 9.65
C SER A 239 10.52 6.22 10.37
N TRP A 240 11.82 5.99 10.17
CA TRP A 240 12.88 6.85 10.71
C TRP A 240 12.77 8.28 10.19
N TRP A 241 12.51 8.46 8.89
CA TRP A 241 12.36 9.81 8.33
C TRP A 241 11.16 10.55 8.91
N ILE A 242 10.03 9.88 9.13
CA ILE A 242 8.83 10.51 9.69
C ILE A 242 8.96 10.73 11.20
N SER A 243 9.49 9.76 11.94
CA SER A 243 9.51 9.76 13.41
C SER A 243 10.82 10.24 14.04
N GLY A 244 11.91 10.31 13.28
CA GLY A 244 13.27 10.50 13.80
C GLY A 244 13.83 9.30 14.58
N ILE A 245 13.08 8.21 14.74
CA ILE A 245 13.46 7.04 15.55
C ILE A 245 13.92 5.91 14.61
N ASP A 246 15.16 5.42 14.81
CA ASP A 246 15.66 4.26 14.08
C ASP A 246 15.18 2.95 14.75
N LEU A 247 14.00 2.49 14.34
CA LEU A 247 13.34 1.31 14.91
C LEU A 247 14.16 0.01 14.75
N ARG A 248 15.05 -0.06 13.75
CA ARG A 248 15.90 -1.24 13.50
C ARG A 248 16.83 -1.56 14.66
N LYS A 249 17.24 -0.53 15.42
CA LYS A 249 18.11 -0.69 16.60
C LYS A 249 17.42 -1.45 17.72
N PHE A 250 16.10 -1.29 17.87
CA PHE A 250 15.33 -2.01 18.88
C PHE A 250 15.13 -3.47 18.48
N ASP A 251 14.93 -3.72 17.18
CA ASP A 251 14.74 -5.07 16.66
C ASP A 251 16.04 -5.88 16.72
N SER A 252 17.17 -5.27 16.36
CA SER A 252 18.50 -5.91 16.47
C SER A 252 18.88 -6.23 17.92
N ASN A 253 18.43 -5.42 18.88
CA ASN A 253 18.68 -5.64 20.31
C ASN A 253 17.73 -6.69 20.91
N ASN A 254 16.53 -6.88 20.35
CA ASN A 254 15.60 -7.93 20.76
C ASN A 254 15.98 -9.32 20.21
N ASP A 255 16.76 -9.39 19.13
CA ASP A 255 17.36 -10.66 18.66
C ASP A 255 18.51 -11.17 19.58
N LEU A 256 18.93 -10.38 20.59
CA LEU A 256 19.97 -10.74 21.56
C LEU A 256 19.45 -11.20 22.93
N THR A 257 18.14 -11.36 23.10
CA THR A 257 17.60 -12.09 24.27
C THR A 257 16.98 -13.41 23.81
N PRO A 258 17.63 -14.56 24.03
CA PRO A 258 16.97 -15.85 23.86
C PRO A 258 15.94 -16.04 24.99
N ALA A 259 14.77 -15.41 24.82
CA ALA A 259 13.54 -15.74 25.54
C ALA A 259 13.11 -17.20 25.31
N THR A 260 13.76 -17.90 24.37
CA THR A 260 13.70 -19.35 24.21
C THR A 260 14.18 -20.12 25.44
N SER A 261 15.05 -19.56 26.29
CA SER A 261 15.60 -20.31 27.43
C SER A 261 14.66 -20.40 28.63
N GLN A 262 13.78 -19.42 28.84
CA GLN A 262 12.85 -19.40 29.97
C GLN A 262 11.50 -20.04 29.62
N GLU A 263 10.97 -19.77 28.42
CA GLU A 263 9.74 -20.42 27.95
C GLU A 263 9.94 -21.92 27.69
N GLN A 264 11.09 -22.35 27.15
CA GLN A 264 11.38 -23.79 27.00
C GLN A 264 11.58 -24.48 28.35
N ARG A 265 12.15 -23.80 29.36
CA ARG A 265 12.27 -24.34 30.72
C ARG A 265 10.91 -24.47 31.41
N GLN A 266 10.03 -23.48 31.26
CA GLN A 266 8.65 -23.57 31.77
C GLN A 266 7.85 -24.65 31.06
N HIS A 267 7.99 -24.79 29.74
CA HIS A 267 7.29 -25.83 28.98
C HIS A 267 7.81 -27.23 29.32
N GLN A 268 9.12 -27.40 29.53
CA GLN A 268 9.71 -28.66 30.00
C GLN A 268 9.31 -29.00 31.44
N GLN A 269 9.28 -28.02 32.35
CA GLN A 269 8.81 -28.25 33.73
C GLN A 269 7.33 -28.62 33.77
N TYR A 270 6.49 -27.96 32.96
CA TYR A 270 5.06 -28.28 32.85
C TYR A 270 4.83 -29.69 32.29
N GLN A 271 5.60 -30.10 31.27
CA GLN A 271 5.56 -31.44 30.69
C GLN A 271 6.07 -32.52 31.65
N GLN A 272 7.07 -32.22 32.48
CA GLN A 272 7.57 -33.12 33.53
C GLN A 272 6.53 -33.33 34.63
N GLN A 273 5.91 -32.24 35.09
CA GLN A 273 4.90 -32.27 36.14
C GLN A 273 3.63 -33.03 35.72
N ASN A 274 3.20 -32.90 34.47
CA ASN A 274 2.08 -33.68 33.94
C ASN A 274 2.41 -35.18 33.83
N ARG A 275 3.65 -35.53 33.44
CA ARG A 275 4.10 -36.94 33.37
C ARG A 275 4.17 -37.61 34.75
N GLU A 276 4.63 -36.89 35.76
CA GLU A 276 4.64 -37.39 37.15
C GLU A 276 3.23 -37.56 37.69
N THR A 277 2.32 -36.63 37.38
CA THR A 277 0.90 -36.71 37.77
C THR A 277 0.19 -37.88 37.11
N GLU A 278 0.39 -38.12 35.80
CA GLU A 278 -0.17 -39.30 35.11
C GLU A 278 0.39 -40.61 35.65
N SER A 279 1.69 -40.68 35.95
CA SER A 279 2.30 -41.89 36.54
C SER A 279 1.79 -42.21 37.95
N GLY A 280 1.41 -41.17 38.72
CA GLY A 280 0.82 -41.32 40.05
C GLY A 280 -0.66 -41.72 40.02
N VAL A 281 -1.41 -41.28 39.01
CA VAL A 281 -2.82 -41.65 38.79
C VAL A 281 -2.93 -43.10 38.30
N VAL A 282 -2.12 -43.50 37.31
CA VAL A 282 -2.11 -44.90 36.80
C VAL A 282 -1.78 -45.91 37.90
N ARG A 283 -0.90 -45.55 38.85
CA ARG A 283 -0.52 -46.41 39.98
C ARG A 283 -1.62 -46.54 41.05
N LYS A 284 -2.58 -45.61 41.11
CA LYS A 284 -3.73 -45.68 42.03
C LYS A 284 -4.90 -46.45 41.41
N ASP A 285 -5.13 -46.30 40.11
CA ASP A 285 -6.27 -46.94 39.43
C ASP A 285 -6.10 -48.46 39.28
N GLN A 286 -4.84 -48.94 39.16
CA GLN A 286 -4.54 -50.37 39.13
C GLN A 286 -4.74 -51.08 40.47
N VAL A 287 -4.85 -50.34 41.58
CA VAL A 287 -5.08 -50.90 42.93
C VAL A 287 -6.57 -50.95 43.28
N TRP A 288 -7.43 -50.20 42.57
CA TRP A 288 -8.86 -50.10 42.89
C TRP A 288 -9.79 -50.92 41.97
N SER A 289 -9.31 -51.43 40.83
CA SER A 289 -10.17 -52.17 39.86
C SER A 289 -10.36 -53.67 40.15
N SER A 290 -10.00 -54.15 41.35
CA SER A 290 -10.13 -55.57 41.75
C SER A 290 -11.29 -55.83 42.72
N SER A 291 -12.27 -54.93 42.85
CA SER A 291 -13.50 -55.21 43.58
C SER A 291 -14.70 -54.55 42.91
N SER A 292 -15.81 -55.27 42.89
CA SER A 292 -17.16 -54.82 42.52
C SER A 292 -17.60 -55.10 41.08
N SER A 293 -17.66 -56.39 40.77
CA SER A 293 -18.78 -56.96 40.01
C SER A 293 -20.01 -57.06 40.91
N GLU A 294 -21.14 -56.45 40.54
CA GLU A 294 -22.51 -57.02 40.61
C GLU A 294 -23.59 -55.92 40.42
N LEU A 295 -24.71 -56.37 39.84
CA LEU A 295 -26.09 -55.83 39.88
C LEU A 295 -26.58 -54.83 38.80
N ASN A 296 -27.34 -55.43 37.87
CA ASN A 296 -28.69 -55.08 37.36
C ASN A 296 -28.90 -53.72 36.66
N ALA A 297 -29.21 -53.67 35.35
CA ALA A 297 -30.42 -54.10 34.62
C ALA A 297 -31.58 -53.08 34.64
N ILE A 298 -32.25 -52.96 33.48
CA ILE A 298 -33.66 -52.55 33.22
C ILE A 298 -33.91 -51.15 32.57
N THR A 299 -34.36 -51.20 31.29
CA THR A 299 -35.50 -50.46 30.65
C THR A 299 -35.29 -49.00 30.20
N SER A 300 -35.27 -48.74 28.88
CA SER A 300 -36.34 -48.39 27.90
C SER A 300 -36.57 -46.87 27.76
N GLN A 301 -36.33 -46.34 26.55
CA GLN A 301 -37.31 -45.89 25.53
C GLN A 301 -37.77 -44.43 25.66
N HIS A 302 -37.84 -43.82 24.47
CA HIS A 302 -38.69 -42.71 24.03
C HIS A 302 -38.18 -41.24 24.04
N SER A 303 -37.90 -40.78 22.80
CA SER A 303 -38.39 -39.58 22.09
C SER A 303 -38.20 -38.16 22.66
N GLY A 304 -37.87 -37.22 21.77
CA GLY A 304 -38.12 -35.80 21.99
C GLY A 304 -37.37 -34.83 21.09
N THR A 305 -38.01 -34.48 19.97
CA THR A 305 -37.72 -33.38 19.03
C THR A 305 -37.52 -32.02 19.71
N THR A 306 -36.66 -31.12 19.21
CA THR A 306 -37.02 -29.76 18.73
C THR A 306 -35.81 -28.92 18.34
N ALA A 307 -35.97 -28.23 17.21
CA ALA A 307 -35.12 -27.15 16.72
C ALA A 307 -35.46 -25.83 17.45
N CYS A 308 -34.46 -24.97 17.60
CA CYS A 308 -34.64 -23.55 17.90
C CYS A 308 -33.72 -22.72 16.99
N GLU A 309 -34.34 -21.91 16.13
CA GLU A 309 -33.76 -20.68 15.57
C GLU A 309 -33.45 -19.69 16.71
N MET A 310 -32.45 -18.82 16.50
CA MET A 310 -32.38 -17.47 17.08
C MET A 310 -31.30 -16.63 16.34
N PRO A 311 -31.31 -15.29 16.47
CA PRO A 311 -31.44 -14.39 15.31
C PRO A 311 -30.25 -13.45 15.10
N GLY A 312 -30.26 -12.75 13.96
CA GLY A 312 -29.36 -11.64 13.64
C GLY A 312 -29.80 -10.30 14.26
N PHE A 313 -28.84 -9.37 14.37
CA PHE A 313 -29.01 -7.94 14.64
C PHE A 313 -27.67 -7.18 14.40
N PRO A 314 -27.64 -5.85 14.32
CA PRO A 314 -27.43 -5.15 13.05
C PRO A 314 -26.19 -4.23 13.02
N LEU A 315 -25.99 -3.63 11.85
CA LEU A 315 -25.01 -2.60 11.54
C LEU A 315 -25.34 -1.24 12.18
N GLY A 316 -24.30 -0.57 12.67
CA GLY A 316 -24.19 0.86 12.92
C GLY A 316 -22.82 1.33 12.46
#